data_AF-A0A355CHI5-F1
#
_entry.id   AF-A0A355CHI5-F1
#
_cell.length_a   1.000
_cell.length_b   1.000
_cell.length_c   1.000
_cell.angle_alpha   90.00
_cell.angle_beta   90.00
_cell.angle_gamma   90.00
#
_symmetry.space_group_name_H-M   'P 1'
#
loop_
_entity.id
_entity.type
_entity.pdbx_description
1 polymer ?
#
loop_
_entity_poly.entity_id
_entity_poly.type
_entity_poly.pdbx_seq_one_letter_code
_entity_poly.pdbx_strand_id
1 'polypeptide(L)' 'VATGVQKMKEAAIAIANDSNGITRGDCSSLMSEIGGYFDRAASAVG' A
#
# COMPACT_ATOMS: atom_id res chain seq x y z
N VAL A 1 11.30 13.48 0.51
CA VAL A 1 11.30 12.00 0.57
C VAL A 1 9.89 11.45 0.84
N ALA A 2 9.15 12.02 1.81
CA ALA A 2 7.75 11.65 2.12
C ALA A 2 6.80 11.61 0.89
N THR A 3 6.87 12.58 -0.03
CA THR A 3 6.05 12.58 -1.27
C THR A 3 6.36 11.41 -2.20
N GLY A 4 7.61 10.91 -2.20
CA GLY A 4 8.00 9.72 -2.95
C GLY A 4 7.40 8.46 -2.33
N VAL A 5 7.40 8.37 -1.00
CA VAL A 5 6.80 7.26 -0.25
C VAL A 5 5.28 7.21 -0.46
N GLN A 6 4.60 8.36 -0.52
CA GLN A 6 3.16 8.41 -0.86
C GLN A 6 2.87 7.87 -2.26
N LYS A 7 3.66 8.27 -3.27
CA LYS A 7 3.50 7.73 -4.64
C LYS A 7 3.76 6.23 -4.72
N MET A 8 4.73 5.73 -3.95
CA MET A 8 4.98 4.29 -3.84
C MET A 8 3.81 3.54 -3.21
N LYS A 9 3.14 4.13 -2.20
CA LYS A 9 1.94 3.57 -1.58
C LYS A 9 0.82 3.38 -2.59
N GLU A 10 0.55 4.39 -3.42
CA GLU A 10 -0.51 4.33 -4.44
C GLU A 10 -0.23 3.24 -5.48
N ALA A 11 1.02 3.16 -5.96
CA ALA A 11 1.43 2.11 -6.90
C ALA A 11 1.35 0.71 -6.27
N ALA A 12 1.77 0.56 -5.02
CA ALA A 12 1.74 -0.72 -4.31
C ALA A 12 0.30 -1.21 -4.07
N ILE A 13 -0.62 -0.32 -3.67
CA ILE A 13 -2.03 -0.66 -3.50
C ILE A 13 -2.67 -1.04 -4.85
N ALA A 14 -2.34 -0.31 -5.94
CA ALA A 14 -2.86 -0.64 -7.26
C ALA A 14 -2.42 -2.03 -7.74
N ILE A 15 -1.17 -2.41 -7.48
CA ILE A 15 -0.64 -3.74 -7.84
C ILE A 15 -1.20 -4.82 -6.90
N ALA A 16 -1.24 -4.58 -5.60
CA ALA A 16 -1.69 -5.58 -4.63
C ALA A 16 -3.20 -5.83 -4.70
N ASN A 17 -3.99 -4.83 -5.12
CA ASN A 17 -5.43 -4.96 -5.33
C ASN A 17 -5.78 -5.55 -6.72
N ASP A 18 -4.77 -5.82 -7.56
CA ASP A 18 -4.97 -6.54 -8.80
C ASP A 18 -5.25 -8.01 -8.49
N SER A 19 -6.52 -8.40 -8.58
CA SER A 19 -6.96 -9.78 -8.37
C SER A 19 -6.74 -10.67 -9.59
N ASN A 20 -5.93 -10.24 -10.57
CA ASN A 20 -5.75 -10.96 -11.82
C ASN A 20 -4.83 -12.18 -11.57
N GLY A 21 -5.42 -13.37 -11.48
CA GLY A 21 -4.69 -14.63 -11.22
C GLY A 21 -4.61 -15.07 -9.75
N ILE A 22 -5.32 -14.39 -8.84
CA ILE A 22 -5.43 -14.79 -7.43
C ILE A 22 -6.90 -15.02 -7.08
N THR A 23 -7.18 -15.98 -6.19
CA THR A 23 -8.52 -16.19 -5.63
C THR A 23 -9.03 -14.89 -5.00
N ARG A 24 -10.10 -14.31 -5.58
CA ARG A 24 -10.74 -13.11 -5.04
C ARG A 24 -11.25 -13.36 -3.61
N GLY A 25 -10.83 -12.52 -2.68
CA GLY A 25 -11.24 -12.53 -1.28
C GLY A 25 -11.14 -11.15 -0.65
N ASP A 26 -11.40 -11.08 0.65
CA ASP A 26 -11.38 -9.82 1.40
C ASP A 26 -9.93 -9.42 1.76
N CYS A 27 -9.27 -8.73 0.84
CA CYS A 27 -7.91 -8.21 1.04
C CYS A 27 -7.86 -6.87 1.81
N SER A 28 -8.99 -6.42 2.35
CA SER A 28 -9.17 -5.12 3.00
C SER A 28 -8.23 -4.90 4.19
N SER A 29 -8.09 -5.90 5.06
CA SER A 29 -7.15 -5.87 6.20
C SER A 29 -5.70 -5.76 5.75
N LEU A 30 -5.32 -6.46 4.69
CA LEU A 30 -3.94 -6.46 4.16
C LEU A 30 -3.59 -5.10 3.54
N MET A 31 -4.52 -4.50 2.79
CA MET A 31 -4.33 -3.15 2.22
C MET A 31 -4.24 -2.09 3.32
N SER A 32 -5.03 -2.23 4.39
CA SER A 32 -4.98 -1.34 5.54
C SER A 32 -3.63 -1.40 6.25
N GLU A 33 -3.08 -2.61 6.44
CA GLU A 33 -1.77 -2.81 7.06
C GLU A 33 -0.63 -2.24 6.19
N ILE A 34 -0.63 -2.54 4.89
CA ILE A 34 0.34 -1.99 3.93
C ILE A 34 0.31 -0.46 3.93
N GLY A 35 -0.89 0.13 3.86
CA GLY A 35 -1.07 1.58 3.92
C GLY A 35 -0.47 2.20 5.18
N GLY A 36 -0.66 1.54 6.34
CA GLY A 36 -0.08 1.96 7.62
C GLY A 36 1.45 1.88 7.67
N TYR A 37 2.07 0.86 7.07
CA TYR A 37 3.53 0.79 6.96
C TYR A 37 4.11 1.92 6.10
N PHE A 38 3.47 2.23 4.97
CA PHE A 38 3.88 3.35 4.12
C PHE A 38 3.70 4.71 4.80
N ASP A 39 2.64 4.88 5.58
CA ASP A 39 2.39 6.10 6.34
C ASP A 39 3.42 6.31 7.45
N ARG A 40 3.76 5.24 8.19
CA ARG A 40 4.87 5.23 9.15
C ARG A 40 6.20 5.56 8.48
N ALA A 41 6.49 4.93 7.33
CA ALA A 41 7.72 5.18 6.59
C ALA A 41 7.79 6.63 6.08
N ALA A 42 6.67 7.19 5.61
CA ALA A 42 6.59 8.59 5.17
C ALA A 42 6.80 9.57 6.33
N SER A 43 6.24 9.25 7.51
CA SER A 43 6.37 10.05 8.73
C SER A 43 7.78 10.01 9.33
N ALA A 44 8.50 8.89 9.19
CA ALA A 44 9.86 8.74 9.70
C ALA A 44 10.93 9.47 8.86
N VAL A 45 10.60 9.87 7.63
CA VAL A 45 11.51 10.55 6.68
C VAL A 45 11.03 11.97 6.30
N GLY A 46 10.05 12.48 7.06
CA GLY A 46 9.52 13.84 6.95
C GLY A 46 10.46 14.89 7.52
#